data_AF-A0A5B9W1S5-F1
#
_entry.id   AF-A0A5B9W1S5-F1
#
_cell.length_a   1.000
_cell.length_b   1.000
_cell.length_c   1.000
_cell.angle_alpha   90.00
_cell.angle_beta   90.00
_cell.angle_gamma   90.00
#
_symmetry.space_group_name_H-M   'P 1'
#
loop_
_entity.id
_entity.type
_entity.pdbx_description
1 polymer ?
#
loop_
_entity_poly.entity_id
_entity_poly.type
_entity_poly.pdbx_seq_one_letter_code
_entity_poly.pdbx_strand_id
1 'polypeptide(L)' 'MEFVDIYVPCPLCEGHGRLPERASVPRTRTCPECDGSGLRPTSEGRVILDLLKVTGIWDLMPGH' A
#
# COMPACT_ATOMS: atom_id res chain seq x y z
N MET A 1 8.62 -14.69 -18.41
CA MET A 1 7.74 -14.68 -17.23
C MET A 1 7.71 -13.26 -16.76
N GLU A 2 6.63 -12.53 -17.07
CA GLU A 2 6.43 -11.18 -16.54
C GLU A 2 5.91 -11.29 -15.12
N PHE A 3 6.56 -10.61 -14.19
CA PHE A 3 6.09 -10.53 -12.81
C PHE A 3 5.01 -9.44 -12.75
N VAL A 4 3.87 -9.76 -12.15
CA VAL A 4 2.82 -8.76 -11.90
C VAL A 4 3.15 -8.04 -10.60
N ASP A 5 3.41 -6.73 -10.68
CA ASP A 5 3.57 -5.89 -9.50
C ASP A 5 2.21 -5.75 -8.80
N ILE A 6 2.05 -6.42 -7.65
CA ILE A 6 0.83 -6.35 -6.84
C ILE A 6 0.69 -4.96 -6.20
N TYR A 7 1.83 -4.33 -5.87
CA TYR A 7 1.90 -3.04 -5.21
C TYR A 7 2.82 -2.09 -5.97
N VAL A 8 2.48 -0.80 -5.94
CA VAL A 8 3.31 0.29 -6.44
C VAL A 8 3.51 1.35 -5.35
N PRO A 9 4.57 2.19 -5.44
CA PRO A 9 4.72 3.33 -4.55
C PRO A 9 3.46 4.19 -4.55
N CYS A 10 3.02 4.56 -3.35
CA CYS A 10 1.90 5.46 -3.17
C CYS A 10 2.23 6.83 -3.80
N PRO A 11 1.46 7.32 -4.78
CA PRO A 11 1.79 8.55 -5.50
C PRO A 11 1.66 9.79 -4.61
N LEU A 12 0.79 9.78 -3.61
CA LEU A 12 0.59 10.93 -2.73
C LEU A 12 1.78 11.17 -1.80
N CYS A 13 2.37 10.10 -1.25
CA CYS A 13 3.52 10.18 -0.35
C CYS A 13 4.82 9.69 -0.97
N GLU A 14 4.85 9.47 -2.28
CA GLU A 14 6.02 9.02 -3.04
C GLU A 14 6.74 7.81 -2.42
N GLY A 15 5.97 6.86 -1.88
CA GLY A 15 6.53 5.67 -1.22
C GLY A 15 6.92 5.84 0.26
N HIS A 16 6.87 7.05 0.83
CA HIS A 16 7.34 7.32 2.19
C HIS A 16 6.36 6.89 3.30
N GLY A 17 5.09 6.62 2.96
CA GLY A 17 4.04 6.31 3.95
C GLY A 17 3.59 7.50 4.80
N ARG A 18 4.25 8.65 4.70
CA ARG A 18 3.96 9.84 5.49
C ARG A 18 3.96 11.10 4.63
N LEU A 19 3.23 12.11 5.09
CA LEU A 19 3.15 13.43 4.47
C LEU A 19 3.55 14.50 5.48
N PRO A 20 4.16 15.62 5.06
CA PRO A 20 4.33 16.77 5.94
C PRO A 20 2.95 17.29 6.42
N GLU A 21 2.86 17.66 7.69
CA GLU A 21 1.61 18.21 8.26
C GLU A 21 1.37 19.64 7.76
N ARG A 22 2.44 20.42 7.59
CA ARG A 22 2.48 21.77 7.02
C ARG A 22 3.82 22.00 6.32
N ALA A 23 3.86 22.89 5.33
CA ALA A 23 5.12 23.31 4.71
C ALA A 23 6.10 23.85 5.79
N SER A 24 7.36 23.42 5.71
CA SER A 24 8.45 23.87 6.60
C SER A 24 8.38 23.44 8.07
N VAL A 25 7.49 22.50 8.44
CA VAL A 25 7.46 21.92 9.79
C VAL A 25 7.98 20.48 9.74
N PRO A 26 8.91 20.06 10.64
CA PRO A 26 9.44 18.69 10.65
C PRO A 26 8.42 17.62 11.11
N ARG A 27 7.15 18.00 11.32
CA ARG A 27 6.08 17.09 11.71
C ARG A 27 5.47 16.44 10.49
N THR A 28 5.31 15.13 10.58
CA THR A 28 4.69 14.31 9.54
C THR A 28 3.43 13.66 10.07
N ARG A 29 2.47 13.44 9.19
CA ARG A 29 1.25 12.66 9.43
C ARG A 29 1.27 11.40 8.57
N THR A 30 0.58 10.36 9.02
CA THR A 30 0.35 9.15 8.23
C THR A 30 -0.31 9.52 6.90
N CYS A 31 0.18 8.96 5.80
CA CYS A 31 -0.43 9.16 4.49
C CYS A 31 -1.79 8.44 4.47
N PRO A 32 -2.91 9.16 4.28
CA PRO A 32 -4.24 8.56 4.35
C PRO A 32 -4.55 7.64 3.17
N GLU A 33 -3.79 7.75 2.08
CA GLU A 33 -4.05 7.00 0.84
C GLU A 33 -3.51 5.56 0.90
N CYS A 34 -2.39 5.37 1.61
CA CYS A 34 -1.71 4.09 1.78
C CYS A 34 -1.69 3.62 3.24
N ASP A 35 -2.37 4.34 4.13
CA ASP A 35 -2.44 4.09 5.56
C ASP A 35 -1.07 3.83 6.21
N GLY A 36 -0.06 4.61 5.82
CA GLY A 36 1.29 4.49 6.38
C GLY A 36 2.21 3.46 5.70
N SER A 37 1.68 2.58 4.85
CA SER A 37 2.49 1.53 4.20
C SER A 37 3.47 2.05 3.15
N GLY A 38 3.18 3.23 2.58
CA GLY A 38 3.92 3.74 1.43
C GLY A 38 3.60 3.04 0.11
N LEU A 39 2.77 2.01 0.13
CA LEU A 39 2.42 1.21 -1.03
C LEU A 39 0.91 1.24 -1.28
N ARG A 40 0.51 1.14 -2.55
CA ARG A 40 -0.89 0.92 -2.92
C ARG A 40 -0.99 -0.26 -3.88
N PRO A 41 -2.05 -1.07 -3.80
CA PRO A 41 -2.27 -2.12 -4.76
C PRO A 41 -2.51 -1.56 -6.16
N THR A 42 -1.93 -2.18 -7.17
CA THR A 42 -2.26 -1.95 -8.59
C THR A 42 -3.68 -2.45 -8.90
N SER A 43 -4.22 -2.13 -10.08
CA SER A 43 -5.51 -2.67 -10.53
C SER A 43 -5.52 -4.20 -10.51
N GLU A 44 -4.49 -4.81 -11.07
CA GLU A 44 -4.27 -6.25 -11.12
C GLU A 44 -4.00 -6.80 -9.72
N GLY A 45 -3.20 -6.09 -8.93
CA GLY A 45 -2.94 -6.40 -7.53
C GLY A 45 -4.23 -6.48 -6.71
N ARG A 46 -5.17 -5.54 -6.88
CA ARG A 46 -6.47 -5.58 -6.18
C ARG A 46 -7.24 -6.86 -6.46
N VAL A 47 -7.31 -7.28 -7.72
CA VAL A 47 -8.00 -8.52 -8.11
C VAL A 47 -7.36 -9.73 -7.42
N ILE A 48 -6.03 -9.79 -7.38
CA ILE A 48 -5.29 -10.87 -6.70
C ILE A 48 -5.57 -10.84 -5.20
N LEU A 49 -5.48 -9.67 -4.55
CA LEU A 49 -5.72 -9.53 -3.12
C LEU A 49 -7.15 -9.91 -2.74
N ASP A 50 -8.14 -9.53 -3.55
CA ASP A 50 -9.54 -9.88 -3.31
C ASP A 50 -9.76 -11.39 -3.47
N LEU A 51 -9.13 -12.03 -4.46
CA LEU A 51 -9.17 -13.48 -4.62
C LEU A 51 -8.56 -14.21 -3.41
N LEU A 52 -7.41 -13.75 -2.91
CA LEU A 52 -6.76 -14.32 -1.73
C LEU A 52 -7.64 -14.22 -0.48
N LYS A 53 -8.37 -13.12 -0.31
CA LYS A 53 -9.31 -12.95 0.81
C LYS A 53 -10.52 -13.86 0.69
N VAL A 54 -11.15 -13.93 -0.48
CA VAL A 54 -12.34 -14.77 -0.70
C VAL A 54 -12.04 -16.26 -0.55
N THR A 55 -10.82 -16.67 -0.94
CA THR A 55 -10.38 -18.07 -0.82
C THR A 55 -9.89 -18.44 0.59
N GLY A 56 -9.78 -17.48 1.52
CA GLY A 56 -9.21 -17.69 2.86
C GLY A 56 -7.69 -17.91 2.87
N ILE A 57 -7.03 -17.82 1.71
CA ILE A 57 -5.57 -17.96 1.61
C ILE A 57 -4.88 -16.79 2.30
N TRP A 58 -5.51 -15.62 2.33
CA TRP A 58 -4.97 -14.44 3.01
C TRP A 58 -4.61 -14.70 4.47
N ASP A 59 -5.45 -15.46 5.19
CA ASP A 59 -5.27 -15.76 6.61
C ASP A 59 -4.14 -16.76 6.89
N LEU A 60 -3.63 -17.41 5.83
CA LEU A 60 -2.51 -18.35 5.92
C LEU A 60 -1.15 -17.65 5.78
N MET A 61 -1.12 -16.37 5.41
CA MET A 61 0.11 -15.60 5.23
C MET A 61 0.53 -14.95 6.57
N PRO A 62 1.69 -15.31 7.14
CA PRO A 62 2.13 -14.78 8.43
C PRO A 62 2.56 -13.31 8.32
N GLY A 63 2.05 -12.45 9.22
CA GLY A 63 2.45 -11.05 9.33
C GLY A 63 1.53 -10.03 8.64
N HIS A 64 0.28 -10.42 8.35
CA HIS A 64 -0.82 -9.51 7.99
C HIS A 64 -1.87 -9.46 9.10
#